data_AF-A0A9E1ZUU3-F1
#
_entry.id   AF-A0A9E1ZUU3-F1
#
_cell.length_a   1.000
_cell.length_b   1.000
_cell.length_c   1.000
_cell.angle_alpha   90.00
_cell.angle_beta   90.00
_cell.angle_gamma   90.00
#
_symmetry.space_group_name_H-M   'P 1'
#
loop_
_entity.id
_entity.type
_entity.pdbx_description
1 polymer ?
#
loop_
_entity_poly.entity_id
_entity_poly.type
_entity_poly.pdbx_seq_one_letter_code
_entity_poly.pdbx_strand_id
1 'polypeptide(L)'
;MDAAKLIRKALDGSRASLDEQAGKQVLSGAGISVPKSIVVTGPMELPAAIEGLSAPFVVKVMSAEILHKSDAGGVAINLKSAEEVAAAVAAMATSPKIKSAKVDGYLIEEMAPAGQEVVIGGLRDPNFGPMVMVGLGGIFVEVLKDVSFRVCPITEGDARRMLDELKGGALLDGARGQAPASRDAIVDVLIKLGGADGILMTHADTVAEVDINPLIVSETAAVAADARFILAEREGETEWDAAPNLDPLFMPKTIAVAGASATSLSMGNPFLRRLKEFGYKGTVYPIHPKADEIDGMKAYSSFADTPEPIDYAYVTIAANRVPAMLAGAKGRVKFAQVLSSGFAEVPEGVALQDELVAAAKEGGSRLIGPNCLGTYSPRGGVTFPERATNEPGVVGVISQSGGLATDIVRLGQRRGLRFSG
;
A
#
# COMPACT_ATOMS: atom_id res chain seq x y z
N MET A 1 11.59 19.84 -16.38
CA MET A 1 12.02 18.59 -17.06
C MET A 1 11.09 17.50 -16.56
N ASP A 2 10.64 16.56 -17.40
CA ASP A 2 9.59 15.59 -17.04
C ASP A 2 10.15 14.45 -16.16
N ALA A 3 9.65 14.31 -14.93
CA ALA A 3 10.04 13.27 -13.98
C ALA A 3 9.89 11.85 -14.56
N ALA A 4 8.84 11.62 -15.36
CA ALA A 4 8.61 10.32 -16.01
C ALA A 4 9.76 9.98 -16.98
N LYS A 5 10.34 10.97 -17.65
CA LYS A 5 11.46 10.77 -18.58
C LYS A 5 12.74 10.36 -17.86
N LEU A 6 13.01 10.94 -16.69
CA LEU A 6 14.18 10.58 -15.87
C LEU A 6 14.07 9.16 -15.32
N ILE A 7 12.90 8.82 -14.77
CA ILE A 7 12.61 7.48 -14.25
C ILE A 7 12.72 6.43 -15.37
N ARG A 8 12.09 6.69 -16.53
CA ARG A 8 12.18 5.79 -17.70
C ARG A 8 13.62 5.61 -18.17
N LYS A 9 14.40 6.68 -18.28
CA LYS A 9 15.81 6.59 -18.69
C LYS A 9 16.64 5.72 -17.74
N ALA A 10 16.36 5.77 -16.44
CA ALA A 10 17.05 4.93 -15.46
C ALA A 10 16.64 3.45 -15.57
N LEU A 11 15.34 3.18 -15.74
CA LEU A 11 14.81 1.83 -15.97
C LEU A 11 15.34 1.21 -17.28
N ASP A 12 15.37 1.97 -18.37
CA ASP A 12 15.91 1.54 -19.67
C ASP A 12 17.42 1.22 -19.59
N GLY A 13 18.12 1.85 -18.65
CA GLY A 13 19.53 1.56 -18.33
C GLY A 13 19.72 0.43 -17.31
N SER A 14 18.67 -0.31 -16.97
CA SER A 14 18.65 -1.38 -15.95
C SER A 14 19.18 -0.92 -14.58
N ARG A 15 18.94 0.34 -14.20
CA ARG A 15 19.30 0.84 -12.87
C ARG A 15 18.17 0.59 -11.87
N ALA A 16 18.52 0.02 -10.72
CA ALA A 16 17.58 -0.18 -9.61
C ALA A 16 17.29 1.10 -8.80
N SER A 17 18.02 2.19 -9.05
CA SER A 17 17.88 3.46 -8.35
C SER A 17 18.21 4.67 -9.22
N LEU A 18 17.72 5.84 -8.84
CA LEU A 18 18.18 7.12 -9.37
C LEU A 18 19.46 7.54 -8.63
N ASP A 19 20.35 8.23 -9.35
CA ASP A 19 21.40 9.00 -8.68
C ASP A 19 20.80 10.26 -8.02
N GLU A 20 21.58 10.84 -7.11
CA GLU A 20 21.19 12.01 -6.31
C GLU A 20 20.63 13.16 -7.16
N GLN A 21 21.29 13.46 -8.28
CA GLN A 21 20.92 14.57 -9.15
C GLN A 21 19.57 14.29 -9.82
N ALA A 22 19.39 13.08 -10.37
CA ALA A 22 18.13 12.68 -10.98
C ALA A 22 16.99 12.64 -9.96
N GLY A 23 17.25 12.14 -8.73
CA GLY A 23 16.28 12.14 -7.63
C GLY A 23 15.83 13.56 -7.27
N LYS A 24 16.77 14.50 -7.11
CA LYS A 24 16.46 15.92 -6.85
C LYS A 24 15.71 16.59 -8.00
N GLN A 25 16.00 16.23 -9.25
CA GLN A 25 15.24 16.72 -10.40
C GLN A 25 13.79 16.22 -10.41
N VAL A 26 13.54 14.98 -9.96
CA VAL A 26 12.17 14.46 -9.77
C VAL A 26 11.44 15.26 -8.69
N LEU A 27 12.08 15.47 -7.52
CA LEU A 27 11.51 16.28 -6.44
C LEU A 27 11.20 17.72 -6.89
N SER A 28 12.16 18.37 -7.54
CA SER A 28 12.00 19.73 -8.08
C SER A 28 10.89 19.80 -9.14
N GLY A 29 10.77 18.78 -9.99
CA GLY A 29 9.69 18.67 -10.97
C GLY A 29 8.30 18.57 -10.34
N ALA A 30 8.20 17.99 -9.14
CA ALA A 30 6.99 17.97 -8.33
C ALA A 30 6.79 19.23 -7.46
N GLY A 31 7.69 20.21 -7.57
CA GLY A 31 7.64 21.46 -6.80
C GLY A 31 8.20 21.36 -5.38
N ILE A 32 8.94 20.30 -5.04
CA ILE A 32 9.68 20.19 -3.77
C ILE A 32 11.03 20.91 -3.94
N SER A 33 11.32 21.86 -3.05
CA SER A 33 12.56 22.64 -3.12
C SER A 33 13.78 21.75 -2.86
N VAL A 34 14.78 21.88 -3.74
CA VAL A 34 16.10 21.25 -3.61
C VAL A 34 17.18 22.32 -3.77
N PRO A 35 18.38 22.14 -3.20
CA PRO A 35 19.48 23.05 -3.45
C PRO A 35 19.81 23.14 -4.94
N LYS A 36 20.24 24.33 -5.40
CA LYS A 36 20.84 24.42 -6.73
C LYS A 36 22.12 23.61 -6.73
N SER A 37 22.31 22.83 -7.80
CA SER A 37 23.40 21.87 -7.87
C SER A 37 24.01 21.79 -9.27
N ILE A 38 25.30 21.48 -9.35
CA ILE A 38 25.99 21.09 -10.57
C ILE A 38 26.81 19.83 -10.34
N VAL A 39 26.97 19.02 -11.38
CA VAL A 39 27.85 17.84 -11.36
C VAL A 39 29.12 18.17 -12.12
N VAL A 40 30.26 17.84 -11.51
CA VAL A 40 31.58 17.91 -12.15
C VAL A 40 32.25 16.54 -12.11
N THR A 41 33.10 16.27 -13.09
CA THR A 41 33.82 14.99 -13.16
C THR A 41 35.22 15.07 -12.56
N GLY A 42 35.72 16.28 -12.31
CA GLY A 42 37.02 16.48 -11.67
C GLY A 42 37.29 17.93 -11.27
N PRO A 43 38.41 18.18 -10.56
CA PRO A 43 38.72 19.48 -9.97
C PRO A 43 39.02 20.60 -10.99
N MET A 44 39.39 20.25 -12.23
CA MET A 44 39.70 21.26 -13.25
C MET A 44 38.46 21.98 -13.82
N GLU A 45 37.26 21.44 -13.62
CA GLU A 45 36.00 22.01 -14.15
C GLU A 45 35.37 23.04 -13.19
N LEU A 46 35.90 23.17 -11.96
CA LEU A 46 35.25 23.83 -10.84
C LEU A 46 35.03 25.34 -10.97
N PRO A 47 36.03 26.18 -11.34
CA PRO A 47 35.89 27.62 -11.23
C PRO A 47 34.76 28.17 -12.12
N ALA A 48 34.60 27.63 -13.33
CA ALA A 48 33.53 28.01 -14.25
C ALA A 48 32.20 27.34 -13.91
N ALA A 49 32.22 26.10 -13.40
CA ALA A 49 31.01 25.34 -13.09
C ALA A 49 30.18 25.97 -11.96
N ILE A 50 30.82 26.61 -10.98
CA ILE A 50 30.13 27.12 -9.78
C ILE A 50 29.75 28.61 -9.86
N GLU A 51 30.04 29.32 -10.95
CA GLU A 51 29.73 30.77 -11.09
C GLU A 51 28.23 31.10 -10.92
N GLY A 52 27.33 30.12 -11.09
CA GLY A 52 25.89 30.25 -10.89
C GLY A 52 25.37 29.83 -9.50
N LEU A 53 26.26 29.45 -8.58
CA LEU A 53 25.93 28.97 -7.24
C LEU A 53 26.40 29.95 -6.16
N SER A 54 25.70 29.97 -5.04
CA SER A 54 25.99 30.84 -3.88
C SER A 54 26.66 30.05 -2.76
N ALA A 55 27.73 30.60 -2.19
CA ALA A 55 28.37 30.05 -1.00
C ALA A 55 27.47 30.21 0.27
N PRO A 56 27.59 29.35 1.28
CA PRO A 56 28.51 28.22 1.36
C PRO A 56 28.06 27.03 0.50
N PHE A 57 29.02 26.22 0.05
CA PHE A 57 28.82 25.06 -0.79
C PHE A 57 28.88 23.75 0.00
N VAL A 58 28.24 22.74 -0.56
CA VAL A 58 28.32 21.33 -0.18
C VAL A 58 28.85 20.53 -1.36
N VAL A 59 29.77 19.61 -1.11
CA VAL A 59 30.26 18.64 -2.10
C VAL A 59 29.88 17.26 -1.64
N LYS A 60 29.27 16.46 -2.53
CA LYS A 60 28.94 15.06 -2.31
C LYS A 60 29.51 14.19 -3.43
N VAL A 61 30.13 13.06 -3.10
CA VAL A 61 30.56 12.07 -4.10
C VAL A 61 29.34 11.39 -4.72
N MET A 62 29.36 11.18 -6.04
CA MET A 62 28.36 10.41 -6.77
C MET A 62 28.94 9.04 -7.12
N SER A 63 28.42 8.00 -6.49
CA SER A 63 28.78 6.61 -6.77
C SER A 63 27.67 5.66 -6.32
N ALA A 64 27.27 4.74 -7.19
CA ALA A 64 26.33 3.68 -6.84
C ALA A 64 26.89 2.68 -5.80
N GLU A 65 28.22 2.62 -5.64
CA GLU A 65 28.91 1.71 -4.72
C GLU A 65 29.07 2.32 -3.30
N ILE A 66 28.77 3.61 -3.14
CA ILE A 66 28.91 4.33 -1.86
C ILE A 66 27.52 4.76 -1.36
N LEU A 67 26.87 3.86 -0.61
CA LEU A 67 25.54 4.12 -0.04
C LEU A 67 25.60 5.13 1.11
N HIS A 68 26.51 4.95 2.07
CA HIS A 68 26.70 5.86 3.20
C HIS A 68 27.82 6.87 2.91
N LYS A 69 27.49 7.91 2.13
CA LYS A 69 28.41 8.95 1.64
C LYS A 69 29.20 9.61 2.79
N SER A 70 28.52 10.01 3.86
CA SER A 70 29.14 10.68 5.02
C SER A 70 30.20 9.79 5.71
N ASP A 71 29.90 8.51 5.92
CA ASP A 71 30.81 7.54 6.58
C ASP A 71 32.01 7.14 5.72
N ALA A 72 31.91 7.38 4.41
CA ALA A 72 33.00 7.22 3.45
C ALA A 72 33.90 8.47 3.35
N GLY A 73 33.54 9.56 4.06
CA GLY A 73 34.17 10.88 3.88
C GLY A 73 33.80 11.52 2.54
N GLY A 74 32.70 11.10 1.93
CA GLY A 74 32.21 11.55 0.63
C GLY A 74 31.29 12.76 0.70
N VAL A 75 31.26 13.48 1.83
CA VAL A 75 30.49 14.72 2.00
C VAL A 75 31.38 15.77 2.68
N ALA A 76 31.45 16.97 2.10
CA ALA A 76 32.08 18.14 2.68
C ALA A 76 31.11 19.32 2.64
N ILE A 77 30.99 20.04 3.75
CA ILE A 77 30.00 21.12 3.93
C ILE A 77 30.71 22.42 4.32
N ASN A 78 29.97 23.53 4.25
CA ASN A 78 30.41 24.85 4.70
C ASN A 78 31.65 25.40 3.95
N LEU A 79 31.76 25.08 2.66
CA LEU A 79 32.88 25.49 1.80
C LEU A 79 32.61 26.88 1.24
N LYS A 80 33.54 27.81 1.38
CA LYS A 80 33.28 29.24 1.14
C LYS A 80 33.76 29.73 -0.23
N SER A 81 34.56 28.93 -0.93
CA SER A 81 35.15 29.34 -2.20
C SER A 81 35.38 28.16 -3.15
N ALA A 82 35.65 28.46 -4.42
CA ALA A 82 35.99 27.47 -5.44
C ALA A 82 37.25 26.66 -5.05
N GLU A 83 38.21 27.31 -4.41
CA GLU A 83 39.45 26.68 -3.94
C GLU A 83 39.18 25.67 -2.84
N GLU A 84 38.30 26.00 -1.88
CA GLU A 84 37.90 25.07 -0.82
C GLU A 84 37.14 23.86 -1.40
N VAL A 85 36.28 24.08 -2.39
CA VAL A 85 35.59 23.01 -3.15
C VAL A 85 36.60 22.10 -3.87
N ALA A 86 37.58 22.69 -4.56
CA ALA A 86 38.62 21.94 -5.27
C ALA A 86 39.49 21.10 -4.32
N ALA A 87 39.86 21.67 -3.18
CA ALA A 87 40.60 20.96 -2.13
C ALA A 87 39.77 19.79 -1.57
N ALA A 88 38.47 19.99 -1.33
CA ALA A 88 37.58 18.94 -0.84
C ALA A 88 37.45 17.78 -1.85
N VAL A 89 37.23 18.07 -3.13
CA VAL A 89 37.17 17.06 -4.19
C VAL A 89 38.48 16.27 -4.30
N ALA A 90 39.63 16.96 -4.26
CA ALA A 90 40.93 16.30 -4.29
C ALA A 90 41.15 15.40 -3.06
N ALA A 91 40.76 15.85 -1.87
CA ALA A 91 40.84 15.05 -0.65
C ALA A 91 39.95 13.80 -0.75
N MET A 92 38.69 13.95 -1.18
CA MET A 92 37.76 12.83 -1.38
C MET A 92 38.32 11.78 -2.35
N ALA A 93 38.87 12.22 -3.49
CA ALA A 93 39.45 11.32 -4.50
C ALA A 93 40.59 10.44 -3.95
N THR A 94 41.28 10.90 -2.90
CA THR A 94 42.36 10.15 -2.24
C THR A 94 41.90 9.24 -1.10
N SER A 95 40.65 9.39 -0.63
CA SER A 95 40.09 8.54 0.43
C SER A 95 40.08 7.07 -0.02
N PRO A 96 40.61 6.12 0.78
CA PRO A 96 40.70 4.71 0.37
C PRO A 96 39.36 4.11 -0.05
N LYS A 97 38.27 4.42 0.67
CA LYS A 97 36.92 3.92 0.39
C LYS A 97 36.35 4.48 -0.92
N ILE A 98 36.65 5.75 -1.23
CA ILE A 98 36.18 6.41 -2.46
C ILE A 98 37.02 5.95 -3.65
N LYS A 99 38.33 5.86 -3.46
CA LYS A 99 39.29 5.42 -4.49
C LYS A 99 39.05 3.99 -4.94
N SER A 100 38.56 3.11 -4.05
CA SER A 100 38.21 1.74 -4.40
C SER A 100 36.87 1.61 -5.12
N ALA A 101 36.08 2.68 -5.16
CA ALA A 101 34.75 2.68 -5.75
C ALA A 101 34.75 3.31 -7.15
N LYS A 102 33.78 2.94 -7.98
CA LYS A 102 33.51 3.64 -9.23
C LYS A 102 32.84 4.99 -8.92
N VAL A 103 33.56 6.09 -9.11
CA VAL A 103 33.05 7.46 -8.96
C VAL A 103 32.55 7.98 -10.31
N ASP A 104 31.27 8.33 -10.37
CA ASP A 104 30.65 8.91 -11.57
C ASP A 104 30.82 10.44 -11.64
N GLY A 105 31.10 11.08 -10.49
CA GLY A 105 31.38 12.50 -10.39
C GLY A 105 31.25 13.05 -8.97
N TYR A 106 31.18 14.38 -8.86
CA TYR A 106 30.95 15.10 -7.61
C TYR A 106 29.80 16.08 -7.81
N LEU A 107 28.80 16.00 -6.93
CA LEU A 107 27.69 16.94 -6.88
C LEU A 107 28.06 18.11 -5.98
N ILE A 108 28.02 19.31 -6.52
CA ILE A 108 28.29 20.56 -5.81
C ILE A 108 26.97 21.30 -5.67
N GLU A 109 26.62 21.69 -4.45
CA GLU A 109 25.34 22.29 -4.13
C GLU A 109 25.49 23.54 -3.29
N GLU A 110 24.51 24.45 -3.38
CA GLU A 110 24.32 25.48 -2.37
C GLU A 110 23.97 24.81 -1.03
N MET A 111 24.50 25.31 0.08
CA MET A 111 24.12 24.81 1.40
C MET A 111 22.70 25.24 1.72
N ALA A 112 21.84 24.30 2.09
CA ALA A 112 20.49 24.60 2.56
C ALA A 112 20.56 25.53 3.79
N PRO A 113 19.57 26.45 3.98
CA PRO A 113 19.49 27.27 5.17
C PRO A 113 19.48 26.42 6.44
N ALA A 114 20.00 26.95 7.55
CA ALA A 114 19.90 26.27 8.84
C ALA A 114 18.42 26.02 9.20
N GLY A 115 18.13 24.83 9.69
CA GLY A 115 16.78 24.37 10.01
C GLY A 115 16.79 23.06 10.76
N GLN A 116 15.61 22.60 11.17
CA GLN A 116 15.46 21.27 11.76
C GLN A 116 15.45 20.20 10.68
N GLU A 117 15.99 19.03 11.01
CA GLU A 117 16.00 17.88 10.11
C GLU A 117 14.73 17.05 10.31
N VAL A 118 14.02 16.82 9.22
CA VAL A 118 12.85 15.95 9.12
C VAL A 118 13.16 14.88 8.08
N VAL A 119 12.58 13.70 8.24
CA VAL A 119 12.62 12.64 7.24
C VAL A 119 11.24 12.49 6.66
N ILE A 120 11.15 12.54 5.33
CA ILE A 120 9.93 12.19 4.61
C ILE A 120 10.29 11.09 3.63
N GLY A 121 9.55 9.99 3.69
CA GLY A 121 9.74 8.89 2.77
C GLY A 121 8.43 8.36 2.26
N GLY A 122 8.51 7.45 1.31
CA GLY A 122 7.38 6.68 0.84
C GLY A 122 7.84 5.35 0.30
N LEU A 123 6.96 4.37 0.37
CA LEU A 123 7.20 3.04 -0.18
C LEU A 123 5.92 2.46 -0.77
N ARG A 124 6.06 1.49 -1.67
CA ARG A 124 4.95 0.65 -2.10
C ARG A 124 4.90 -0.60 -1.23
N ASP A 125 3.91 -0.68 -0.35
CA ASP A 125 3.63 -1.90 0.42
C ASP A 125 2.90 -2.93 -0.46
N PRO A 126 3.26 -4.23 -0.40
CA PRO A 126 2.63 -5.27 -1.21
C PRO A 126 1.12 -5.45 -0.96
N ASN A 127 0.63 -5.13 0.25
CA ASN A 127 -0.76 -5.32 0.64
C ASN A 127 -1.55 -4.01 0.58
N PHE A 128 -0.94 -2.90 1.00
CA PHE A 128 -1.61 -1.62 1.15
C PHE A 128 -1.38 -0.65 -0.02
N GLY A 129 -0.45 -0.96 -0.93
CA GLY A 129 -0.08 -0.08 -2.02
C GLY A 129 0.81 1.07 -1.56
N PRO A 130 0.77 2.24 -2.23
CA PRO A 130 1.62 3.37 -1.89
C PRO A 130 1.35 3.90 -0.47
N MET A 131 2.41 4.10 0.29
CA MET A 131 2.39 4.63 1.64
C MET A 131 3.41 5.76 1.78
N VAL A 132 3.06 6.76 2.58
CA VAL A 132 3.92 7.92 2.92
C VAL A 132 4.25 7.91 4.41
N MET A 133 5.45 8.39 4.74
CA MET A 133 6.03 8.42 6.08
C MET A 133 6.57 9.82 6.38
N VAL A 134 6.41 10.25 7.64
CA VAL A 134 7.17 11.38 8.21
C VAL A 134 7.80 10.97 9.53
N GLY A 135 8.98 11.51 9.82
CA GLY A 135 9.67 11.36 11.10
C GLY A 135 10.62 12.53 11.38
N LEU A 136 11.11 12.61 12.61
CA LEU A 136 12.16 13.57 12.97
C LEU A 136 13.54 13.01 12.63
N GLY A 137 14.39 13.82 12.00
CA GLY A 137 15.72 13.42 11.53
C GLY A 137 16.73 13.11 12.65
N GLY A 138 17.87 12.57 12.26
CA GLY A 138 18.97 12.19 13.16
C GLY A 138 18.57 11.07 14.13
N ILE A 139 18.92 11.22 15.41
CA ILE A 139 18.72 10.16 16.42
C ILE A 139 17.26 9.72 16.59
N PHE A 140 16.30 10.60 16.24
CA PHE A 140 14.88 10.36 16.48
C PHE A 140 14.32 9.29 15.54
N VAL A 141 14.75 9.26 14.27
CA VAL A 141 14.39 8.18 13.35
C VAL A 141 15.26 6.93 13.58
N GLU A 142 16.57 7.10 13.79
CA GLU A 142 17.52 5.98 13.85
C GLU A 142 17.39 5.14 15.13
N VAL A 143 17.22 5.80 16.28
CA VAL A 143 17.22 5.15 17.60
C VAL A 143 15.81 5.07 18.18
N LEU A 144 15.04 6.15 18.10
CA LEU A 144 13.74 6.25 18.77
C LEU A 144 12.56 5.79 17.90
N LYS A 145 12.80 5.58 16.60
CA LYS A 145 11.79 5.17 15.60
C LYS A 145 10.53 6.05 15.68
N ASP A 146 10.73 7.36 15.81
CA ASP A 146 9.65 8.33 15.91
C ASP A 146 9.14 8.71 14.51
N VAL A 147 8.20 7.90 14.01
CA VAL A 147 7.67 7.98 12.65
C VAL A 147 6.15 7.78 12.65
N SER A 148 5.48 8.39 11.67
CA SER A 148 4.06 8.16 11.37
C SER A 148 3.89 7.79 9.90
N PHE A 149 3.04 6.79 9.62
CA PHE A 149 2.75 6.27 8.29
C PHE A 149 1.28 6.48 7.91
N ARG A 150 1.02 6.66 6.61
CA ARG A 150 -0.33 6.64 6.03
C ARG A 150 -0.34 5.96 4.68
N VAL A 151 -1.47 5.34 4.35
CA VAL A 151 -1.76 4.85 3.00
C VAL A 151 -2.15 6.06 2.14
N CYS A 152 -1.60 6.15 0.94
CA CYS A 152 -1.89 7.19 -0.02
C CYS A 152 -3.19 6.92 -0.80
N PRO A 153 -3.87 7.95 -1.33
CA PRO A 153 -3.52 9.36 -1.22
C PRO A 153 -3.87 9.96 0.15
N ILE A 154 -3.02 10.84 0.66
CA ILE A 154 -3.28 11.58 1.90
C ILE A 154 -3.86 12.98 1.63
N THR A 155 -4.62 13.50 2.60
CA THR A 155 -5.08 14.89 2.63
C THR A 155 -4.19 15.76 3.53
N GLU A 156 -4.30 17.09 3.43
CA GLU A 156 -3.60 18.00 4.36
C GLU A 156 -3.95 17.72 5.83
N GLY A 157 -5.20 17.35 6.10
CA GLY A 157 -5.65 16.97 7.45
C GLY A 157 -4.98 15.69 7.94
N ASP A 158 -4.68 14.74 7.06
CA ASP A 158 -3.89 13.55 7.40
C ASP A 158 -2.45 13.93 7.71
N ALA A 159 -1.82 14.73 6.84
CA ALA A 159 -0.45 15.19 7.01
C ALA A 159 -0.25 15.93 8.35
N ARG A 160 -1.16 16.84 8.72
CA ARG A 160 -1.11 17.55 10.01
C ARG A 160 -1.19 16.58 11.19
N ARG A 161 -2.11 15.60 11.13
CA ARG A 161 -2.23 14.56 12.16
C ARG A 161 -0.98 13.69 12.26
N MET A 162 -0.32 13.37 11.13
CA MET A 162 0.93 12.62 11.15
C MET A 162 2.02 13.37 11.94
N LEU A 163 2.10 14.70 11.84
CA LEU A 163 3.04 15.52 12.61
C LEU A 163 2.68 15.56 14.10
N ASP A 164 1.39 15.63 14.43
CA ASP A 164 0.92 15.64 15.82
C ASP A 164 1.14 14.28 16.54
N GLU A 165 1.25 13.19 15.78
CA GLU A 165 1.52 11.84 16.29
C GLU A 165 3.00 11.60 16.63
N LEU A 166 3.91 12.45 16.15
CA LEU A 166 5.33 12.32 16.46
C LEU A 166 5.55 12.59 17.95
N LYS A 167 6.21 11.66 18.65
CA LYS A 167 6.53 11.76 20.08
C LYS A 167 7.38 12.99 20.37
N GLY A 168 8.29 13.31 19.47
CA GLY A 168 9.12 14.50 19.50
C GLY A 168 8.53 15.71 18.76
N GLY A 169 7.28 15.66 18.29
CA GLY A 169 6.68 16.68 17.43
C GLY A 169 6.75 18.11 18.00
N ALA A 170 6.79 18.26 19.32
CA ALA A 170 7.01 19.54 20.01
C ALA A 170 8.36 20.21 19.68
N LEU A 171 9.36 19.45 19.21
CA LEU A 171 10.63 20.01 18.75
C LEU A 171 10.46 20.87 17.50
N LEU A 172 9.48 20.55 16.64
CA LEU A 172 9.14 21.36 15.47
C LEU A 172 8.68 22.77 15.87
N ASP A 173 8.17 22.95 17.09
CA ASP A 173 7.75 24.25 17.60
C ASP A 173 8.93 25.07 18.18
N GLY A 174 10.16 24.53 18.12
CA GLY A 174 11.40 25.16 18.56
C GLY A 174 11.87 24.67 19.93
N ALA A 175 13.17 24.50 20.12
CA ALA A 175 13.77 24.10 21.40
C ALA A 175 15.20 24.64 21.58
N ARG A 176 15.55 25.06 22.80
CA ARG A 176 16.93 25.45 23.20
C ARG A 176 17.63 26.40 22.22
N GLY A 177 16.94 27.45 21.76
CA GLY A 177 17.49 28.46 20.86
C GLY A 177 17.43 28.10 19.37
N GLN A 178 16.89 26.94 19.01
CA GLN A 178 16.52 26.64 17.63
C GLN A 178 15.17 27.28 17.28
N ALA A 179 15.12 27.86 16.09
CA ALA A 179 13.91 28.40 15.51
C ALA A 179 12.87 27.28 15.24
N PRO A 180 11.56 27.62 15.25
CA PRO A 180 10.53 26.66 14.88
C PRO A 180 10.66 26.24 13.41
N ALA A 181 10.32 24.99 13.12
CA ALA A 181 10.18 24.48 11.77
C ALA A 181 8.77 24.78 11.22
N SER A 182 8.69 25.17 9.95
CA SER A 182 7.40 25.37 9.28
C SER A 182 6.67 24.04 9.09
N ARG A 183 5.67 23.78 9.96
CA ARG A 183 4.76 22.64 9.80
C ARG A 183 4.04 22.66 8.46
N ASP A 184 3.67 23.84 7.97
CA ASP A 184 3.00 24.00 6.67
C ASP A 184 3.92 23.60 5.50
N ALA A 185 5.21 23.93 5.57
CA ALA A 185 6.17 23.50 4.55
C ALA A 185 6.37 21.97 4.56
N ILE A 186 6.36 21.33 5.74
CA ILE A 186 6.41 19.86 5.86
C ILE A 186 5.16 19.23 5.24
N VAL A 187 3.98 19.78 5.55
CA VAL A 187 2.69 19.33 4.99
C VAL A 187 2.69 19.44 3.47
N ASP A 188 3.15 20.56 2.91
CA ASP A 188 3.25 20.75 1.46
C ASP A 188 4.12 19.67 0.79
N VAL A 189 5.27 19.33 1.38
CA VAL A 189 6.13 18.23 0.88
C VAL A 189 5.42 16.88 0.99
N LEU A 190 4.73 16.61 2.10
CA LEU A 190 3.96 15.37 2.28
C LEU A 190 2.86 15.22 1.22
N ILE A 191 2.17 16.30 0.87
CA ILE A 191 1.13 16.28 -0.17
C ILE A 191 1.74 16.10 -1.56
N LYS A 192 2.87 16.75 -1.86
CA LYS A 192 3.59 16.56 -3.13
C LYS A 192 4.14 15.14 -3.28
N LEU A 193 4.42 14.45 -2.18
CA LEU A 193 4.88 13.07 -2.19
C LEU A 193 3.71 12.07 -2.23
N GLY A 194 2.74 12.19 -1.33
CA GLY A 194 1.69 11.19 -1.08
C GLY A 194 0.25 11.64 -1.31
N GLY A 195 0.00 12.85 -1.80
CA GLY A 195 -1.34 13.32 -2.19
C GLY A 195 -1.86 12.64 -3.45
N ALA A 196 -3.09 12.97 -3.87
CA ALA A 196 -3.74 12.37 -5.04
C ALA A 196 -2.92 12.49 -6.33
N ASP A 197 -2.27 13.63 -6.53
CA ASP A 197 -1.37 13.91 -7.66
C ASP A 197 0.11 13.84 -7.26
N GLY A 198 0.40 13.25 -6.09
CA GLY A 198 1.76 13.15 -5.55
C GLY A 198 2.59 12.08 -6.26
N ILE A 199 3.91 12.19 -6.14
CA ILE A 199 4.89 11.29 -6.78
C ILE A 199 4.57 9.80 -6.56
N LEU A 200 4.19 9.42 -5.34
CA LEU A 200 3.88 8.02 -4.99
C LEU A 200 2.62 7.49 -5.69
N MET A 201 1.70 8.38 -6.07
CA MET A 201 0.51 8.02 -6.82
C MET A 201 0.75 8.02 -8.32
N THR A 202 1.45 9.04 -8.84
CA THR A 202 1.72 9.18 -10.27
C THR A 202 2.77 8.20 -10.79
N HIS A 203 3.64 7.70 -9.92
CA HIS A 203 4.74 6.80 -10.27
C HIS A 203 4.69 5.47 -9.50
N ALA A 204 3.52 5.08 -8.96
CA ALA A 204 3.34 3.89 -8.13
C ALA A 204 3.92 2.60 -8.75
N ASP A 205 3.89 2.46 -10.08
CA ASP A 205 4.38 1.27 -10.79
C ASP A 205 5.88 1.29 -11.11
N THR A 206 6.54 2.42 -10.89
CA THR A 206 7.95 2.62 -11.27
C THR A 206 8.84 3.00 -10.10
N VAL A 207 8.27 3.50 -9.01
CA VAL A 207 8.97 3.91 -7.80
C VAL A 207 8.57 2.98 -6.67
N ALA A 208 9.52 2.19 -6.19
CA ALA A 208 9.32 1.29 -5.05
C ALA A 208 9.50 2.02 -3.71
N GLU A 209 10.49 2.93 -3.65
CA GLU A 209 10.82 3.69 -2.44
C GLU A 209 11.30 5.10 -2.81
N VAL A 210 10.92 6.07 -1.99
CA VAL A 210 11.47 7.43 -1.98
C VAL A 210 11.91 7.74 -0.55
N ASP A 211 13.10 8.31 -0.40
CA ASP A 211 13.59 8.79 0.88
C ASP A 211 14.19 10.19 0.73
N ILE A 212 13.64 11.15 1.48
CA ILE A 212 14.11 12.52 1.58
C ILE A 212 14.71 12.67 2.98
N ASN A 213 16.02 12.47 3.06
CA ASN A 213 16.74 12.42 4.33
C ASN A 213 18.15 13.05 4.25
N PRO A 214 18.35 14.28 4.76
CA PRO A 214 17.38 15.09 5.50
C PRO A 214 16.55 16.01 4.60
N LEU A 215 15.31 16.26 5.01
CA LEU A 215 14.56 17.47 4.68
C LEU A 215 14.89 18.54 5.72
N ILE A 216 15.52 19.63 5.29
CA ILE A 216 15.89 20.74 6.16
C ILE A 216 14.76 21.76 6.19
N VAL A 217 14.22 22.02 7.37
CA VAL A 217 13.04 22.86 7.56
C VAL A 217 13.36 24.10 8.38
N SER A 218 13.26 25.27 7.76
CA SER A 218 13.33 26.58 8.41
C SER A 218 11.96 27.04 8.88
N GLU A 219 11.86 28.25 9.43
CA GLU A 219 10.59 28.86 9.85
C GLU A 219 9.57 29.02 8.71
N THR A 220 10.03 29.02 7.45
CA THR A 220 9.18 29.34 6.29
C THR A 220 9.32 28.37 5.11
N ALA A 221 10.32 27.50 5.09
CA ALA A 221 10.60 26.66 3.92
C ALA A 221 11.13 25.28 4.32
N ALA A 222 10.92 24.30 3.44
CA ALA A 222 11.50 22.97 3.53
C ALA A 222 12.33 22.71 2.27
N VAL A 223 13.56 22.23 2.45
CA VAL A 223 14.52 21.97 1.37
C VAL A 223 15.03 20.53 1.49
N ALA A 224 14.80 19.73 0.46
CA ALA A 224 15.29 18.35 0.38
C ALA A 224 16.80 18.36 0.09
N ALA A 225 17.60 18.20 1.15
CA ALA A 225 19.06 18.24 1.04
C ALA A 225 19.62 16.93 0.49
N ASP A 226 18.90 15.81 0.63
CA ASP A 226 19.20 14.53 -0.01
C ASP A 226 17.94 13.93 -0.63
N ALA A 227 18.12 13.10 -1.65
CA ALA A 227 17.02 12.45 -2.33
C ALA A 227 17.44 11.08 -2.86
N ARG A 228 16.80 10.03 -2.36
CA ARG A 228 17.01 8.67 -2.82
C ARG A 228 15.71 8.10 -3.40
N PHE A 229 15.82 7.48 -4.56
CA PHE A 229 14.73 6.77 -5.21
C PHE A 229 15.18 5.35 -5.53
N ILE A 230 14.41 4.37 -5.07
CA ILE A 230 14.51 2.97 -5.51
C ILE A 230 13.40 2.74 -6.51
N LEU A 231 13.75 2.21 -7.66
CA LEU A 231 12.82 1.94 -8.74
C LEU A 231 12.28 0.52 -8.59
N ALA A 232 10.99 0.35 -8.89
CA ALA A 232 10.39 -0.98 -8.93
C ALA A 232 10.96 -1.73 -10.14
N GLU A 233 11.40 -2.97 -9.94
CA GLU A 233 11.49 -3.90 -11.05
C GLU A 233 10.10 -4.01 -11.65
N ARG A 234 10.01 -3.97 -12.97
CA ARG A 234 8.74 -4.08 -13.69
C ARG A 234 8.18 -5.48 -13.41
N GLU A 235 7.43 -5.65 -12.32
CA GLU A 235 6.40 -6.67 -12.30
C GLU A 235 5.55 -6.34 -13.52
N GLY A 236 5.60 -7.23 -14.53
CA GLY A 236 4.88 -7.03 -15.78
C GLY A 236 3.47 -6.56 -15.43
N GLU A 237 3.00 -5.51 -16.12
CA GLU A 237 1.65 -4.98 -15.95
C GLU A 237 0.72 -6.17 -15.72
N THR A 238 0.29 -6.35 -14.48
CA THR A 238 -0.80 -7.27 -14.25
C THR A 238 -1.96 -6.48 -14.82
N GLU A 239 -2.25 -6.70 -16.11
CA GLU A 239 -3.47 -6.22 -16.71
C GLU A 239 -4.57 -6.65 -15.75
N TRP A 240 -5.12 -5.67 -15.04
CA TRP A 240 -6.35 -5.90 -14.34
C TRP A 240 -7.34 -6.13 -15.47
N ASP A 241 -7.71 -7.40 -15.68
CA ASP A 241 -8.83 -7.75 -16.53
C ASP A 241 -9.98 -6.79 -16.22
N ALA A 242 -10.80 -6.46 -17.24
CA ALA A 242 -12.01 -5.67 -17.05
C ALA A 242 -12.71 -6.11 -15.76
N ALA A 243 -12.94 -5.16 -14.85
CA ALA A 243 -13.37 -5.44 -13.49
C ALA A 243 -14.45 -6.54 -13.50
N PRO A 244 -14.23 -7.68 -12.81
CA PRO A 244 -15.12 -8.83 -12.96
C PRO A 244 -16.53 -8.42 -12.55
N ASN A 245 -17.54 -8.96 -13.23
CA ASN A 245 -18.92 -8.73 -12.83
C ASN A 245 -19.15 -9.29 -11.41
N LEU A 246 -19.32 -8.40 -10.43
CA LEU A 246 -19.56 -8.71 -9.03
C LEU A 246 -21.06 -8.77 -8.67
N ASP A 247 -21.98 -8.54 -9.62
CA ASP A 247 -23.41 -8.68 -9.39
C ASP A 247 -23.79 -10.04 -8.78
N PRO A 248 -23.22 -11.19 -9.20
CA PRO A 248 -23.55 -12.48 -8.58
C PRO A 248 -23.14 -12.60 -7.11
N LEU A 249 -22.17 -11.79 -6.66
CA LEU A 249 -21.72 -11.76 -5.27
C LEU A 249 -22.66 -10.90 -4.40
N PHE A 250 -23.03 -9.73 -4.91
CA PHE A 250 -23.75 -8.72 -4.14
C PHE A 250 -25.26 -8.71 -4.38
N MET A 251 -25.71 -9.20 -5.53
CA MET A 251 -27.13 -9.28 -5.93
C MET A 251 -27.44 -10.65 -6.58
N PRO A 252 -27.18 -11.77 -5.86
CA PRO A 252 -27.42 -13.09 -6.42
C PRO A 252 -28.90 -13.32 -6.73
N LYS A 253 -29.18 -13.96 -7.87
CA LYS A 253 -30.52 -14.44 -8.24
C LYS A 253 -30.75 -15.87 -7.75
N THR A 254 -29.67 -16.65 -7.64
CA THR A 254 -29.67 -18.04 -7.21
C THR A 254 -28.63 -18.25 -6.11
N ILE A 255 -29.07 -18.82 -4.98
CA ILE A 255 -28.19 -19.14 -3.85
C ILE A 255 -28.22 -20.64 -3.60
N ALA A 256 -27.06 -21.27 -3.47
CA ALA A 256 -26.96 -22.64 -2.95
C ALA A 256 -26.52 -22.64 -1.48
N VAL A 257 -27.03 -23.58 -0.69
CA VAL A 257 -26.56 -23.79 0.69
C VAL A 257 -26.14 -25.25 0.86
N ALA A 258 -24.83 -25.48 0.87
CA ALA A 258 -24.21 -26.77 1.09
C ALA A 258 -23.88 -26.96 2.58
N GLY A 259 -24.36 -28.06 3.15
CA GLY A 259 -24.15 -28.39 4.56
C GLY A 259 -25.34 -28.09 5.47
N ALA A 260 -26.51 -27.76 4.93
CA ALA A 260 -27.78 -27.80 5.67
C ALA A 260 -28.23 -29.25 5.89
N SER A 261 -28.96 -29.52 6.97
CA SER A 261 -29.45 -30.86 7.33
C SER A 261 -30.98 -30.89 7.41
N ALA A 262 -31.56 -32.03 7.06
CA ALA A 262 -33.01 -32.28 7.11
C ALA A 262 -33.47 -32.81 8.48
N THR A 263 -32.57 -33.41 9.27
CA THR A 263 -32.92 -34.16 10.50
C THR A 263 -32.29 -33.57 11.76
N SER A 264 -31.32 -32.68 11.62
CA SER A 264 -30.59 -32.06 12.73
C SER A 264 -30.23 -30.62 12.39
N LEU A 265 -29.96 -29.79 13.40
CA LEU A 265 -29.40 -28.45 13.19
C LEU A 265 -27.92 -28.57 12.79
N SER A 266 -27.58 -28.14 11.58
CA SER A 266 -26.20 -28.01 11.10
C SER A 266 -25.85 -26.55 10.82
N MET A 267 -24.58 -26.29 10.45
CA MET A 267 -24.10 -24.94 10.14
C MET A 267 -24.78 -24.29 8.92
N GLY A 268 -25.41 -25.08 8.03
CA GLY A 268 -26.12 -24.55 6.87
C GLY A 268 -27.54 -24.05 7.16
N ASN A 269 -28.25 -24.66 8.13
CA ASN A 269 -29.63 -24.26 8.45
C ASN A 269 -29.77 -22.78 8.89
N PRO A 270 -28.85 -22.21 9.68
CA PRO A 270 -28.88 -20.77 10.00
C PRO A 270 -28.84 -19.87 8.76
N PHE A 271 -28.12 -20.23 7.70
CA PHE A 271 -28.09 -19.43 6.47
C PHE A 271 -29.41 -19.49 5.71
N LEU A 272 -30.03 -20.67 5.60
CA LEU A 272 -31.37 -20.80 5.02
C LEU A 272 -32.40 -19.93 5.76
N ARG A 273 -32.38 -19.98 7.10
CA ARG A 273 -33.25 -19.16 7.94
C ARG A 273 -32.98 -17.67 7.76
N ARG A 274 -31.71 -17.24 7.78
CA ARG A 274 -31.32 -15.84 7.62
C ARG A 274 -31.74 -15.28 6.27
N LEU A 275 -31.56 -16.01 5.18
CA LEU A 275 -32.02 -15.59 3.85
C LEU A 275 -33.53 -15.32 3.86
N LYS A 276 -34.31 -16.22 4.48
CA LYS A 276 -35.76 -16.06 4.60
C LYS A 276 -36.14 -14.86 5.47
N GLU A 277 -35.55 -14.72 6.64
CA GLU A 277 -35.83 -13.62 7.60
C GLU A 277 -35.41 -12.25 7.04
N PHE A 278 -34.29 -12.20 6.31
CA PHE A 278 -33.78 -10.98 5.71
C PHE A 278 -34.55 -10.55 4.45
N GLY A 279 -35.37 -11.45 3.91
CA GLY A 279 -36.30 -11.16 2.82
C GLY A 279 -35.75 -11.42 1.42
N TYR A 280 -34.77 -12.33 1.28
CA TYR A 280 -34.23 -12.75 -0.02
C TYR A 280 -35.36 -13.18 -0.98
N LYS A 281 -35.30 -12.70 -2.22
CA LYS A 281 -36.36 -12.90 -3.23
C LYS A 281 -35.99 -13.87 -4.34
N GLY A 282 -34.72 -14.26 -4.44
CA GLY A 282 -34.25 -15.19 -5.46
C GLY A 282 -34.51 -16.65 -5.10
N THR A 283 -33.98 -17.54 -5.93
CA THR A 283 -34.13 -18.99 -5.75
C THR A 283 -33.07 -19.52 -4.80
N VAL A 284 -33.44 -20.44 -3.91
CA VAL A 284 -32.54 -21.10 -2.96
C VAL A 284 -32.49 -22.60 -3.23
N TYR A 285 -31.28 -23.15 -3.34
CA TYR A 285 -30.99 -24.57 -3.59
C TYR A 285 -30.24 -25.18 -2.39
N PRO A 286 -30.92 -25.89 -1.49
CA PRO A 286 -30.25 -26.73 -0.50
C PRO A 286 -29.47 -27.85 -1.20
N ILE A 287 -28.19 -28.03 -0.84
CA ILE A 287 -27.34 -29.09 -1.39
C ILE A 287 -27.09 -30.14 -0.32
N HIS A 288 -27.56 -31.36 -0.56
CA HIS A 288 -27.49 -32.47 0.38
C HIS A 288 -27.42 -33.81 -0.36
N PRO A 289 -26.53 -34.74 0.06
CA PRO A 289 -26.25 -35.95 -0.73
C PRO A 289 -27.40 -36.96 -0.82
N LYS A 290 -28.39 -36.89 0.07
CA LYS A 290 -29.43 -37.94 0.23
C LYS A 290 -30.85 -37.43 0.50
N ALA A 291 -31.02 -36.16 0.81
CA ALA A 291 -32.32 -35.66 1.24
C ALA A 291 -33.01 -35.08 0.02
N ASP A 292 -34.30 -35.36 -0.14
CA ASP A 292 -35.09 -34.81 -1.23
C ASP A 292 -35.59 -33.39 -0.91
N GLU A 293 -35.66 -33.04 0.38
CA GLU A 293 -36.18 -31.76 0.87
C GLU A 293 -35.46 -31.30 2.15
N ILE A 294 -35.22 -29.99 2.28
CA ILE A 294 -34.69 -29.31 3.48
C ILE A 294 -35.50 -28.02 3.70
N ASP A 295 -36.02 -27.80 4.91
CA ASP A 295 -36.78 -26.60 5.29
C ASP A 295 -37.92 -26.21 4.31
N GLY A 296 -38.62 -27.20 3.74
CA GLY A 296 -39.69 -26.95 2.76
C GLY A 296 -39.22 -26.79 1.32
N MET A 297 -37.91 -26.88 1.06
CA MET A 297 -37.29 -26.61 -0.23
C MET A 297 -36.71 -27.90 -0.82
N LYS A 298 -36.93 -28.14 -2.12
CA LYS A 298 -36.33 -29.26 -2.84
C LYS A 298 -34.80 -29.20 -2.74
N ALA A 299 -34.19 -30.28 -2.29
CA ALA A 299 -32.75 -30.41 -2.16
C ALA A 299 -32.14 -31.13 -3.37
N TYR A 300 -30.85 -30.86 -3.63
CA TYR A 300 -30.10 -31.40 -4.76
C TYR A 300 -28.82 -32.08 -4.27
N SER A 301 -28.39 -33.16 -4.93
CA SER A 301 -27.22 -33.95 -4.53
C SER A 301 -25.90 -33.21 -4.74
N SER A 302 -25.82 -32.34 -5.74
CA SER A 302 -24.62 -31.56 -6.07
C SER A 302 -24.99 -30.22 -6.69
N PHE A 303 -24.01 -29.32 -6.79
CA PHE A 303 -24.19 -28.05 -7.52
C PHE A 303 -24.56 -28.27 -9.00
N ALA A 304 -24.03 -29.33 -9.62
CA ALA A 304 -24.26 -29.64 -11.02
C ALA A 304 -25.73 -29.98 -11.33
N ASP A 305 -26.43 -30.54 -10.34
CA ASP A 305 -27.81 -31.03 -10.46
C ASP A 305 -28.86 -29.91 -10.32
N THR A 306 -28.43 -28.69 -10.00
CA THR A 306 -29.35 -27.55 -9.85
C THR A 306 -29.97 -27.15 -11.21
N PRO A 307 -31.23 -26.70 -11.24
CA PRO A 307 -31.92 -26.34 -12.47
C PRO A 307 -31.26 -25.17 -13.20
N GLU A 308 -30.75 -24.20 -12.44
CA GLU A 308 -30.11 -22.99 -12.93
C GLU A 308 -28.69 -22.87 -12.34
N PRO A 309 -27.76 -22.20 -13.04
CA PRO A 309 -26.48 -21.82 -12.45
C PRO A 309 -26.66 -21.07 -11.13
N ILE A 310 -25.72 -21.26 -10.22
CA ILE A 310 -25.67 -20.68 -8.88
C ILE A 310 -24.80 -19.43 -8.92
N ASP A 311 -25.38 -18.29 -8.57
CA ASP A 311 -24.64 -17.04 -8.43
C ASP A 311 -23.75 -17.08 -7.18
N TYR A 312 -24.30 -17.55 -6.05
CA TYR A 312 -23.60 -17.56 -4.76
C TYR A 312 -23.85 -18.85 -3.97
N ALA A 313 -22.79 -19.54 -3.54
CA ALA A 313 -22.89 -20.76 -2.75
C ALA A 313 -22.33 -20.56 -1.33
N TYR A 314 -23.16 -20.79 -0.32
CA TYR A 314 -22.72 -20.99 1.05
C TYR A 314 -22.21 -22.42 1.23
N VAL A 315 -20.93 -22.58 1.54
CA VAL A 315 -20.29 -23.88 1.78
C VAL A 315 -19.92 -23.99 3.25
N THR A 316 -20.72 -24.76 3.99
CA THR A 316 -20.60 -24.93 5.44
C THR A 316 -20.29 -26.38 5.83
N ILE A 317 -19.70 -27.16 4.92
CA ILE A 317 -19.26 -28.54 5.17
C ILE A 317 -17.85 -28.57 5.79
N ALA A 318 -17.39 -29.76 6.19
CA ALA A 318 -16.05 -29.93 6.76
C ALA A 318 -14.97 -29.56 5.72
N ALA A 319 -13.90 -28.88 6.16
CA ALA A 319 -12.85 -28.31 5.31
C ALA A 319 -12.28 -29.32 4.29
N ASN A 320 -12.00 -30.55 4.73
CA ASN A 320 -11.46 -31.62 3.89
C ASN A 320 -12.42 -32.12 2.77
N ARG A 321 -13.69 -31.74 2.80
CA ARG A 321 -14.68 -32.09 1.76
C ARG A 321 -14.94 -30.93 0.79
N VAL A 322 -14.47 -29.72 1.09
CA VAL A 322 -14.72 -28.53 0.28
C VAL A 322 -14.05 -28.63 -1.10
N PRO A 323 -12.76 -29.01 -1.24
CA PRO A 323 -12.11 -29.05 -2.55
C PRO A 323 -12.85 -29.95 -3.55
N ALA A 324 -13.13 -31.20 -3.18
CA ALA A 324 -13.87 -32.14 -4.04
C ALA A 324 -15.25 -31.61 -4.46
N MET A 325 -15.95 -30.90 -3.56
CA MET A 325 -17.26 -30.32 -3.88
C MET A 325 -17.14 -29.18 -4.90
N LEU A 326 -16.12 -28.33 -4.78
CA LEU A 326 -15.90 -27.20 -5.69
C LEU A 326 -15.39 -27.67 -7.06
N ALA A 327 -14.46 -28.63 -7.12
CA ALA A 327 -14.05 -29.24 -8.39
C ALA A 327 -15.25 -29.82 -9.15
N GLY A 328 -16.20 -30.43 -8.42
CA GLY A 328 -17.46 -30.95 -8.97
C GLY A 328 -18.47 -29.89 -9.44
N ALA A 329 -18.21 -28.60 -9.24
CA ALA A 329 -19.15 -27.52 -9.61
C ALA A 329 -19.28 -27.32 -11.13
N LYS A 330 -18.28 -27.72 -11.92
CA LYS A 330 -18.30 -27.70 -13.40
C LYS A 330 -18.79 -26.38 -14.02
N GLY A 331 -18.31 -25.25 -13.50
CA GLY A 331 -18.67 -23.90 -13.95
C GLY A 331 -20.08 -23.44 -13.55
N ARG A 332 -20.81 -24.23 -12.75
CA ARG A 332 -22.18 -23.87 -12.35
C ARG A 332 -22.23 -22.90 -11.17
N VAL A 333 -21.15 -22.75 -10.40
CA VAL A 333 -21.09 -21.86 -9.24
C VAL A 333 -20.15 -20.70 -9.55
N LYS A 334 -20.68 -19.47 -9.58
CA LYS A 334 -19.90 -18.27 -9.86
C LYS A 334 -19.04 -17.85 -8.66
N PHE A 335 -19.65 -17.77 -7.46
CA PHE A 335 -18.96 -17.47 -6.20
C PHE A 335 -19.26 -18.54 -5.15
N ALA A 336 -18.23 -19.02 -4.47
CA ALA A 336 -18.34 -19.96 -3.36
C ALA A 336 -17.75 -19.34 -2.09
N GLN A 337 -18.60 -19.15 -1.08
CA GLN A 337 -18.20 -18.77 0.26
C GLN A 337 -17.87 -20.02 1.07
N VAL A 338 -16.65 -20.13 1.56
CA VAL A 338 -16.20 -21.25 2.40
C VAL A 338 -16.12 -20.79 3.86
N LEU A 339 -17.04 -21.31 4.67
CA LEU A 339 -17.14 -20.95 6.10
C LEU A 339 -16.14 -21.71 6.97
N SER A 340 -15.79 -22.95 6.60
CA SER A 340 -14.97 -23.83 7.43
C SER A 340 -13.56 -23.27 7.65
N SER A 341 -13.06 -23.46 8.87
CA SER A 341 -11.66 -23.24 9.26
C SER A 341 -10.81 -24.51 9.11
N GLY A 342 -9.49 -24.37 9.27
CA GLY A 342 -8.50 -25.45 9.17
C GLY A 342 -7.64 -25.38 7.89
N PHE A 343 -7.54 -24.22 7.24
CA PHE A 343 -6.72 -23.98 6.07
C PHE A 343 -5.44 -23.24 6.47
N ALA A 344 -4.90 -22.32 5.65
CA ALA A 344 -3.59 -21.71 5.90
C ALA A 344 -3.54 -20.80 7.15
N GLU A 345 -4.66 -20.55 7.83
CA GLU A 345 -4.65 -19.94 9.15
C GLU A 345 -4.01 -20.82 10.24
N VAL A 346 -3.82 -22.11 9.96
CA VAL A 346 -3.02 -23.04 10.76
C VAL A 346 -1.88 -23.62 9.90
N PRO A 347 -0.68 -23.86 10.46
CA PRO A 347 0.47 -24.34 9.69
C PRO A 347 0.22 -25.61 8.87
N GLU A 348 -0.57 -26.54 9.41
CA GLU A 348 -0.87 -27.83 8.76
C GLU A 348 -1.90 -27.70 7.61
N GLY A 349 -2.61 -26.58 7.52
CA GLY A 349 -3.70 -26.39 6.56
C GLY A 349 -3.29 -25.70 5.25
N VAL A 350 -2.00 -25.37 5.08
CA VAL A 350 -1.48 -24.73 3.84
C VAL A 350 -1.74 -25.60 2.62
N ALA A 351 -1.41 -26.89 2.68
CA ALA A 351 -1.62 -27.82 1.55
C ALA A 351 -3.11 -27.97 1.18
N LEU A 352 -4.00 -27.95 2.18
CA LEU A 352 -5.44 -28.02 1.96
C LEU A 352 -5.97 -26.72 1.33
N GLN A 353 -5.36 -25.57 1.63
CA GLN A 353 -5.71 -24.30 0.98
C GLN A 353 -5.28 -24.28 -0.48
N ASP A 354 -4.09 -24.79 -0.78
CA ASP A 354 -3.62 -24.89 -2.17
C ASP A 354 -4.54 -25.81 -2.99
N GLU A 355 -4.94 -26.94 -2.41
CA GLU A 355 -5.94 -27.85 -3.00
C GLU A 355 -7.28 -27.15 -3.21
N LEU A 356 -7.76 -26.38 -2.23
CA LEU A 356 -9.01 -25.60 -2.34
C LEU A 356 -8.95 -24.61 -3.50
N VAL A 357 -7.84 -23.87 -3.63
CA VAL A 357 -7.66 -22.87 -4.70
C VAL A 357 -7.61 -23.56 -6.06
N ALA A 358 -6.89 -24.68 -6.18
CA ALA A 358 -6.84 -25.47 -7.42
C ALA A 358 -8.22 -26.01 -7.80
N ALA A 359 -8.95 -26.58 -6.85
CA ALA A 359 -10.28 -27.14 -7.07
C ALA A 359 -11.33 -26.06 -7.43
N ALA A 360 -11.24 -24.87 -6.84
CA ALA A 360 -12.11 -23.76 -7.20
C ALA A 360 -11.85 -23.28 -8.64
N LYS A 361 -10.58 -23.22 -9.08
CA LYS A 361 -10.22 -22.91 -10.46
C LYS A 361 -10.74 -23.98 -11.43
N GLU A 362 -10.54 -25.26 -11.13
CA GLU A 362 -11.06 -26.38 -11.92
C GLU A 362 -12.59 -26.34 -12.02
N GLY A 363 -13.25 -26.06 -10.90
CA GLY A 363 -14.70 -25.94 -10.80
C GLY A 363 -15.29 -24.66 -11.42
N GLY A 364 -14.45 -23.70 -11.83
CA GLY A 364 -14.87 -22.42 -12.39
C GLY A 364 -15.50 -21.45 -11.38
N SER A 365 -15.16 -21.57 -10.10
CA SER A 365 -15.71 -20.76 -9.01
C SER A 365 -14.70 -19.73 -8.50
N ARG A 366 -15.18 -18.52 -8.20
CA ARG A 366 -14.44 -17.53 -7.40
C ARG A 366 -14.66 -17.81 -5.92
N LEU A 367 -13.61 -17.67 -5.10
CA LEU A 367 -13.67 -17.98 -3.67
C LEU A 367 -13.89 -16.75 -2.80
N ILE A 368 -14.63 -16.95 -1.71
CA ILE A 368 -14.70 -16.03 -0.57
C ILE A 368 -14.40 -16.82 0.69
N GLY A 369 -13.24 -16.54 1.29
CA GLY A 369 -12.65 -17.35 2.34
C GLY A 369 -11.45 -18.16 1.84
N PRO A 370 -11.06 -19.24 2.54
CA PRO A 370 -11.81 -19.95 3.59
C PRO A 370 -11.93 -19.21 4.92
N ASN A 371 -12.54 -19.85 5.93
CA ASN A 371 -12.79 -19.29 7.26
C ASN A 371 -13.50 -17.92 7.21
N CYS A 372 -14.53 -17.80 6.37
CA CYS A 372 -15.20 -16.53 6.11
C CYS A 372 -16.70 -16.57 6.42
N LEU A 373 -17.16 -15.59 7.23
CA LEU A 373 -18.58 -15.41 7.52
C LEU A 373 -19.40 -14.98 6.30
N GLY A 374 -18.76 -14.37 5.29
CA GLY A 374 -19.36 -14.09 4.00
C GLY A 374 -19.76 -12.64 3.77
N THR A 375 -20.74 -12.49 2.88
CA THR A 375 -21.20 -11.18 2.41
C THR A 375 -22.42 -10.71 3.19
N TYR A 376 -22.44 -9.43 3.55
CA TYR A 376 -23.63 -8.71 3.97
C TYR A 376 -24.00 -7.73 2.87
N SER A 377 -25.09 -8.02 2.16
CA SER A 377 -25.63 -7.18 1.11
C SER A 377 -27.14 -6.93 1.28
N PRO A 378 -27.52 -5.74 1.78
CA PRO A 378 -28.92 -5.31 1.83
C PRO A 378 -29.61 -5.36 0.47
N ARG A 379 -28.93 -4.92 -0.61
CA ARG A 379 -29.48 -4.91 -1.98
C ARG A 379 -29.74 -6.32 -2.51
N GLY A 380 -28.83 -7.26 -2.25
CA GLY A 380 -28.99 -8.64 -2.66
C GLY A 380 -29.86 -9.49 -1.75
N GLY A 381 -30.28 -8.98 -0.59
CA GLY A 381 -30.99 -9.79 0.40
C GLY A 381 -30.11 -10.86 1.05
N VAL A 382 -28.80 -10.63 1.14
CA VAL A 382 -27.80 -11.58 1.65
C VAL A 382 -27.27 -11.07 2.99
N THR A 383 -27.18 -11.94 4.01
CA THR A 383 -26.66 -11.51 5.31
C THR A 383 -25.96 -12.66 6.06
N PHE A 384 -24.86 -12.33 6.72
CA PHE A 384 -24.26 -13.13 7.79
C PHE A 384 -24.56 -12.61 9.22
N PRO A 385 -24.62 -11.28 9.50
CA PRO A 385 -25.00 -10.82 10.82
C PRO A 385 -26.51 -10.99 11.08
N GLU A 386 -26.83 -11.52 12.25
CA GLU A 386 -28.23 -11.57 12.70
C GLU A 386 -28.78 -10.18 13.00
N ARG A 387 -30.05 -9.97 12.65
CA ARG A 387 -30.82 -8.74 12.89
C ARG A 387 -30.21 -7.49 12.26
N ALA A 388 -29.40 -7.64 11.22
CA ALA A 388 -28.97 -6.50 10.41
C ALA A 388 -30.16 -5.95 9.60
N THR A 389 -30.16 -4.64 9.34
CA THR A 389 -31.17 -4.03 8.46
C THR A 389 -30.97 -4.47 7.01
N ASN A 390 -32.06 -4.55 6.26
CA ASN A 390 -32.05 -4.73 4.80
C ASN A 390 -32.20 -3.38 4.06
N GLU A 391 -32.15 -2.25 4.77
CA GLU A 391 -32.13 -0.91 4.17
C GLU A 391 -30.79 -0.67 3.45
N PRO A 392 -30.79 -0.47 2.12
CA PRO A 392 -29.57 -0.21 1.36
C PRO A 392 -29.04 1.20 1.62
N GLY A 393 -27.73 1.35 1.54
CA GLY A 393 -27.03 2.64 1.64
C GLY A 393 -25.92 2.79 0.61
N VAL A 394 -24.84 3.46 1.02
CA VAL A 394 -23.70 3.80 0.14
C VAL A 394 -22.35 3.39 0.72
N VAL A 395 -22.32 2.88 1.96
CA VAL A 395 -21.07 2.50 2.63
C VAL A 395 -20.68 1.07 2.26
N GLY A 396 -19.50 0.89 1.67
CA GLY A 396 -18.87 -0.42 1.46
C GLY A 396 -17.82 -0.70 2.53
N VAL A 397 -17.69 -1.96 2.96
CA VAL A 397 -16.67 -2.41 3.93
C VAL A 397 -16.14 -3.77 3.50
N ILE A 398 -14.82 -3.92 3.54
CA ILE A 398 -14.12 -5.20 3.42
C ILE A 398 -13.33 -5.41 4.72
N SER A 399 -13.42 -6.61 5.29
CA SER A 399 -12.74 -6.94 6.55
C SER A 399 -12.31 -8.40 6.53
N GLN A 400 -11.07 -8.66 6.94
CA GLN A 400 -10.59 -10.04 7.14
C GLN A 400 -11.20 -10.70 8.38
N SER A 401 -11.56 -9.92 9.40
CA SER A 401 -12.22 -10.44 10.60
C SER A 401 -13.74 -10.35 10.45
N GLY A 402 -14.42 -11.51 10.43
CA GLY A 402 -15.88 -11.57 10.41
C GLY A 402 -16.53 -11.04 11.69
N GLY A 403 -15.87 -11.20 12.85
CA GLY A 403 -16.32 -10.62 14.11
C GLY A 403 -16.30 -9.09 14.07
N LEU A 404 -15.18 -8.51 13.62
CA LEU A 404 -15.07 -7.06 13.45
C LEU A 404 -16.05 -6.53 12.41
N ALA A 405 -16.23 -7.24 11.28
CA ALA A 405 -17.22 -6.87 10.27
C ALA A 405 -18.64 -6.84 10.85
N THR A 406 -18.99 -7.81 11.70
CA THR A 406 -20.28 -7.84 12.41
C THR A 406 -20.44 -6.59 13.29
N ASP A 407 -19.40 -6.22 14.04
CA ASP A 407 -19.43 -5.07 14.93
C ASP A 407 -19.51 -3.75 14.16
N ILE A 408 -18.76 -3.61 13.06
CA ILE A 408 -18.83 -2.45 12.16
C ILE A 408 -20.26 -2.29 11.64
N VAL A 409 -20.88 -3.37 11.14
CA VAL A 409 -22.25 -3.32 10.62
C VAL A 409 -23.24 -2.91 11.72
N ARG A 410 -23.21 -3.58 12.88
CA ARG A 410 -24.16 -3.32 13.98
C ARG A 410 -24.00 -1.94 14.60
N LEU A 411 -22.76 -1.52 14.91
CA LEU A 411 -22.48 -0.19 15.47
C LEU A 411 -22.77 0.90 14.45
N GLY A 412 -22.38 0.69 13.19
CA GLY A 412 -22.66 1.61 12.09
C GLY A 412 -24.15 1.86 11.94
N GLN A 413 -24.96 0.80 11.89
CA GLN A 413 -26.43 0.91 11.80
C GLN A 413 -27.03 1.70 12.97
N ARG A 414 -26.59 1.44 14.21
CA ARG A 414 -27.02 2.21 15.40
C ARG A 414 -26.63 3.69 15.34
N ARG A 415 -25.56 4.02 14.61
CA ARG A 415 -25.10 5.40 14.37
C ARG A 415 -25.69 6.02 13.10
N GLY A 416 -26.63 5.35 12.44
CA GLY A 416 -27.31 5.86 11.24
C GLY A 416 -26.60 5.53 9.92
N LEU A 417 -25.50 4.78 9.92
CA LEU A 417 -24.89 4.31 8.68
C LEU A 417 -25.78 3.26 7.99
N ARG A 418 -25.72 3.26 6.65
CA ARG A 418 -26.38 2.29 5.78
C ARG A 418 -25.37 1.77 4.77
N PHE A 419 -25.31 0.45 4.64
CA PHE A 419 -24.30 -0.23 3.83
C PHE A 419 -24.86 -0.51 2.44
N SER A 420 -24.02 -0.33 1.42
CA SER A 420 -24.44 -0.50 0.03
C SER A 420 -24.85 -1.94 -0.26
N GLY A 421 -24.06 -2.87 0.29
CA GLY A 421 -24.11 -4.25 -0.14
C GLY A 421 -23.63 -4.44 -1.57
#